data_AF-A0A3D2C5Y0-F1
#
_entry.id   AF-A0A3D2C5Y0-F1
#
_cell.length_a   1.000
_cell.length_b   1.000
_cell.length_c   1.000
_cell.angle_alpha   90.00
_cell.angle_beta   90.00
_cell.angle_gamma   90.00
#
_symmetry.space_group_name_H-M   'P 1'
#
loop_
_entity.id
_entity.type
_entity.pdbx_description
1 polymer ?
#
loop_
_entity_poly.entity_id
_entity_poly.type
_entity_poly.pdbx_seq_one_letter_code
_entity_poly.pdbx_strand_id
1 'polypeptide(L)' 'ADEINRAPAKTQAALLEVMQERQVTIEGEGFTLDPPFMTLATQNPIEQEGTY' A
#
# COMPACT_ATOMS: atom_id res chain seq x y z
N ALA A 1 4.12 2.85 -6.31
CA ALA A 1 3.74 3.75 -5.21
C ALA A 1 4.87 4.73 -5.01
N ASP A 2 4.62 6.03 -5.22
CA ASP A 2 5.64 7.05 -4.98
C ASP A 2 5.54 7.54 -3.53
N GLU A 3 6.67 7.80 -2.87
CA GLU A 3 6.76 8.33 -1.50
C GLU A 3 5.80 7.63 -0.51
N ILE A 4 5.87 6.30 -0.39
CA ILE A 4 4.93 5.54 0.45
C ILE A 4 4.93 6.02 1.92
N ASN A 5 6.05 6.56 2.39
CA ASN A 5 6.20 7.13 3.73
C ASN A 5 5.35 8.40 3.95
N ARG A 6 4.83 9.04 2.89
CA ARG A 6 3.92 10.19 2.97
C ARG A 6 2.44 9.78 3.08
N ALA A 7 2.10 8.54 2.72
CA ALA A 7 0.73 8.06 2.83
C ALA A 7 0.35 7.78 4.31
N PRO A 8 -0.90 7.98 4.72
CA PRO A 8 -1.35 7.61 6.06
C PRO A 8 -1.12 6.13 6.36
N ALA A 9 -0.91 5.77 7.63
CA ALA A 9 -0.66 4.38 8.03
C ALA A 9 -1.72 3.38 7.53
N LYS A 10 -2.99 3.80 7.45
CA LYS A 10 -4.08 2.98 6.88
C LYS A 10 -3.87 2.66 5.40
N THR A 11 -3.40 3.63 4.61
CA THR A 11 -3.11 3.45 3.18
C THR A 11 -1.88 2.56 2.99
N GLN A 12 -0.85 2.73 3.83
CA GLN A 12 0.32 1.84 3.81
C GLN A 12 -0.06 0.40 4.17
N ALA A 13 -0.88 0.20 5.19
CA ALA A 13 -1.38 -1.13 5.60
C ALA A 13 -2.20 -1.80 4.49
N ALA A 14 -3.08 -1.05 3.81
CA ALA A 14 -3.86 -1.57 2.69
C ALA A 14 -2.95 -2.01 1.53
N LEU A 15 -1.88 -1.27 1.22
CA LEU A 15 -0.92 -1.70 0.20
C LEU A 15 -0.23 -3.02 0.60
N LEU A 16 0.15 -3.16 1.87
CA LEU A 16 0.79 -4.38 2.37
C LEU A 16 -0.15 -5.59 2.33
N GLU A 17 -1.44 -5.40 2.66
CA GLU A 17 -2.49 -6.43 2.52
C GLU A 17 -2.57 -6.92 1.07
N VAL A 18 -2.64 -5.99 0.12
CA VAL A 18 -2.67 -6.29 -1.32
C VAL A 18 -1.42 -7.04 -1.78
N MET A 19 -0.25 -6.69 -1.24
CA MET A 19 1.02 -7.37 -1.57
C MET A 19 1.10 -8.79 -1.00
N GLN A 20 0.59 -9.02 0.21
CA GLN A 20 0.64 -10.33 0.88
C GLN A 20 -0.45 -11.28 0.35
N GLU A 21 -1.69 -10.82 0.35
CA GLU A 21 -2.85 -11.66 0.09
C GLU A 21 -3.25 -11.68 -1.40
N ARG A 22 -2.64 -10.81 -2.23
CA ARG A 22 -3.01 -10.62 -3.65
C ARG A 22 -4.51 -10.38 -3.86
N GLN A 23 -5.16 -9.75 -2.87
CA GLN A 23 -6.55 -9.35 -2.92
C GLN A 23 -6.73 -8.03 -2.16
N VAL A 24 -7.81 -7.33 -2.44
CA VAL A 24 -8.25 -6.16 -1.68
C VAL A 24 -9.68 -6.38 -1.21
N THR A 25 -10.00 -5.94 0.00
CA THR A 25 -11.36 -5.97 0.52
C THR A 25 -11.97 -4.56 0.43
N ILE A 26 -13.09 -4.41 -0.27
CA ILE A 26 -13.85 -3.15 -0.37
C ILE A 26 -15.26 -3.43 0.15
N GLU A 27 -15.66 -2.72 1.20
CA GLU A 27 -17.00 -2.88 1.82
C GLU A 27 -17.36 -4.33 2.23
N GLY A 28 -16.35 -5.15 2.55
CA GLY A 28 -16.51 -6.55 2.93
C GLY A 28 -16.52 -7.54 1.76
N GLU A 29 -16.45 -7.04 0.52
CA GLU A 29 -16.28 -7.86 -0.68
C GLU A 29 -14.80 -7.95 -1.07
N GLY A 30 -14.32 -9.15 -1.34
CA GLY A 30 -12.94 -9.42 -1.73
C GLY A 30 -12.76 -9.40 -3.25
N PHE A 31 -11.74 -8.68 -3.72
CA PHE A 31 -11.36 -8.56 -5.13
C PHE A 31 -9.94 -9.07 -5.30
N THR A 32 -9.76 -10.15 -6.06
CA THR A 32 -8.44 -10.74 -6.33
C THR A 32 -7.68 -9.95 -7.38
N LEU A 33 -6.36 -9.88 -7.25
CA LEU A 33 -5.47 -9.27 -8.23
C LEU A 33 -5.11 -10.28 -9.32
N ASP A 34 -5.24 -9.86 -10.58
CA ASP A 34 -4.83 -10.68 -11.71
C ASP A 34 -3.29 -10.75 -11.83
N PRO A 35 -2.71 -11.94 -12.08
CA PRO A 35 -1.29 -12.06 -12.33
C PRO A 35 -0.89 -11.59 -13.75
N PRO A 36 0.31 -11.00 -13.93
CA PRO A 36 1.29 -10.69 -12.90
C PRO A 36 0.98 -9.38 -12.16
N PHE A 37 1.12 -9.41 -10.83
CA PHE A 37 1.06 -8.22 -9.99
C PHE A 37 2.44 -7.95 -9.38
N MET A 38 2.95 -6.73 -9.55
CA MET A 38 4.21 -6.30 -8.97
C MET A 38 4.06 -4.87 -8.45
N THR A 39 4.55 -4.63 -7.24
CA THR A 39 4.61 -3.29 -6.66
C THR A 39 6.06 -2.78 -6.70
N LEU A 40 6.25 -1.59 -7.27
CA LEU A 40 7.48 -0.81 -7.13
C LEU A 40 7.17 0.40 -6.25
N ALA A 41 7.84 0.52 -5.11
CA ALA A 41 7.64 1.61 -4.17
C ALA A 41 8.93 2.41 -3.95
N THR A 42 8.80 3.73 -3.85
CA THR A 42 9.88 4.65 -3.47
C THR A 42 9.60 5.22 -2.08
N GLN A 43 10.64 5.59 -1.35
CA GLN A 43 10.56 6.28 -0.07
C GLN A 43 11.53 7.45 -0.06
N ASN A 44 11.11 8.59 0.48
CA ASN A 44 12.00 9.69 0.77
C ASN A 44 12.56 9.53 2.20
N PRO A 45 13.86 9.25 2.39
CA PRO A 45 14.42 8.92 3.71
C PRO A 45 14.38 10.06 4.73
N ILE A 46 14.15 11.29 4.27
CA ILE A 46 14.16 12.51 5.10
C ILE A 46 12.77 12.77 5.71
N GLU A 47 11.69 12.28 5.09
CA GLU A 47 10.31 12.49 5.53
C GLU A 47 9.81 11.34 6.43
N GLN A 48 10.61 10.96 7.44
CA GLN A 48 10.11 10.11 8.54
C GLN A 48 9.29 10.92 9.56
N GLU A 49 9.51 12.24 9.63
CA GLU A 49 8.76 13.18 10.46
C GLU A 49 7.80 14.02 9.60
N GLY A 50 6.85 13.36 8.95
CA GLY A 50 5.68 14.02 8.37
C GLY A 50 4.61 14.14 9.44
N THR A 51 4.48 15.32 10.02
CA THR A 51 3.52 15.65 11.08
C THR A 51 2.10 15.24 10.68
N TYR A 52 1.58 14.20 11.34
CA TYR A 52 0.16 14.00 11.57
C TYR A 52 -0.06 13.93 13.08
#